data_AF-W8BK27-F1
#
_entry.id   AF-W8BK27-F1
#
_cell.length_a   1.000
_cell.length_b   1.000
_cell.length_c   1.000
_cell.angle_alpha   90.00
_cell.angle_beta   90.00
_cell.angle_gamma   90.00
#
_symmetry.space_group_name_H-M   'P 1'
#
loop_
_entity.id
_entity.type
_entity.pdbx_description
1 polymer ?
#
loop_
_entity_poly.entity_id
_entity_poly.type
_entity_poly.pdbx_seq_one_letter_code
_entity_poly.pdbx_strand_id
1 'polypeptide(L)'
;MALEADQLKALIENVVSSALAVQRENFEEKLKGISGRINEIETFKEIEIIPGKHYDESLDVIKSLPDFEGKHENYVSWRQAVHNAYKIFENFVGSSKQYQAVAISKSKIKGPADMVLASFNTVLNFRAITSRLDFTYSDERPIYLIEQELSTLRQGNIKLLQYYDEVERKLTLLTNKTITTYDSISSP
;
A
#
# COMPACT_ATOMS: atom_id res chain seq x y z
N MET A 1 52.01 -15.54 40.93
CA MET A 1 52.21 -14.87 39.63
C MET A 1 51.05 -13.92 39.46
N ALA A 2 51.25 -12.64 39.82
CA ALA A 2 50.23 -11.62 39.69
C ALA A 2 50.28 -11.09 38.25
N LEU A 3 49.14 -11.06 37.58
CA LEU A 3 49.01 -10.34 36.32
C LEU A 3 49.15 -8.84 36.66
N GLU A 4 50.25 -8.22 36.24
CA GLU A 4 50.54 -6.81 36.55
C GLU A 4 49.38 -5.93 36.05
N ALA A 5 48.93 -4.98 36.88
CA ALA A 5 47.70 -4.21 36.66
C ALA A 5 47.65 -3.52 35.27
N ASP A 6 48.82 -3.18 34.71
CA ASP A 6 48.96 -2.58 33.39
C ASP A 6 48.65 -3.55 32.25
N GLN A 7 48.99 -4.84 32.41
CA GLN A 7 48.64 -5.87 31.43
C GLN A 7 47.14 -6.15 31.42
N LEU A 8 46.50 -6.10 32.59
CA LEU A 8 45.04 -6.23 32.70
C LEU A 8 44.31 -5.04 32.08
N LYS A 9 44.83 -3.82 32.28
CA LYS A 9 44.26 -2.60 31.70
C LYS A 9 44.37 -2.60 30.16
N ALA A 10 45.53 -2.95 29.63
CA ALA A 10 45.74 -3.09 28.18
C ALA A 10 44.84 -4.16 27.56
N LEU A 11 44.60 -5.28 28.27
CA LEU A 11 43.68 -6.32 27.82
C LEU A 11 42.24 -5.81 27.76
N ILE A 12 41.78 -5.08 28.78
CA ILE A 12 40.44 -4.49 28.81
C ILE A 12 40.27 -3.45 27.69
N GLU A 13 41.26 -2.57 27.50
CA GLU A 13 41.22 -1.56 26.43
C GLU A 13 41.16 -2.21 25.04
N ASN A 14 41.90 -3.29 24.81
CA ASN A 14 41.83 -4.04 23.56
C ASN A 14 40.47 -4.72 23.36
N VAL A 15 39.94 -5.39 24.40
CA VAL A 15 38.63 -6.05 24.34
C VAL A 15 37.51 -5.03 24.08
N VAL A 16 37.54 -3.89 24.75
CA VAL A 16 36.56 -2.79 24.54
C VAL A 16 36.70 -2.22 23.12
N SER A 17 37.92 -2.00 22.64
CA SER A 17 38.15 -1.47 21.29
C SER A 17 37.68 -2.45 20.21
N SER A 18 37.96 -3.75 20.38
CA SER A 18 37.47 -4.79 19.48
C SER A 18 35.95 -4.92 19.52
N ALA A 19 35.33 -4.87 20.71
CA ALA A 19 33.88 -4.92 20.85
C ALA A 19 33.19 -3.72 20.19
N LEU A 20 33.76 -2.51 20.34
CA LEU A 20 33.28 -1.30 19.67
C LEU A 20 33.41 -1.39 18.15
N ALA A 21 34.52 -1.94 17.65
CA ALA A 21 34.71 -2.16 16.21
C ALA A 21 33.64 -3.11 15.64
N VAL A 22 33.37 -4.23 16.32
CA VAL A 22 32.33 -5.19 15.92
C VAL A 22 30.93 -4.58 15.99
N GLN A 23 30.64 -3.75 17.00
CA GLN A 23 29.35 -3.05 17.07
C GLN A 23 29.18 -2.04 15.94
N ARG A 24 30.24 -1.31 15.60
CA ARG A 24 30.24 -0.34 14.50
C ARG A 24 30.03 -1.03 13.16
N GLU A 25 30.73 -2.13 12.91
CA GLU A 25 30.58 -2.92 11.68
C GLU A 25 29.14 -3.47 11.54
N ASN A 26 28.60 -4.07 12.61
CA ASN A 26 27.21 -4.53 12.63
C ASN A 26 26.19 -3.40 12.41
N PHE A 27 26.47 -2.20 12.91
CA PHE A 27 25.61 -1.04 12.71
C PHE A 27 25.70 -0.51 11.28
N GLU A 28 26.90 -0.47 10.70
CA GLU A 28 27.13 -0.10 9.30
C GLU A 28 26.46 -1.10 8.34
N GLU A 29 26.49 -2.40 8.63
CA GLU A 29 25.76 -3.41 7.86
C GLU A 29 24.25 -3.22 7.94
N LYS A 30 23.69 -2.96 9.13
CA LYS A 30 22.27 -2.66 9.30
C LYS A 30 21.86 -1.39 8.57
N LEU A 31 22.67 -0.34 8.65
CA LEU A 31 22.43 0.90 7.91
C LEU A 31 22.48 0.66 6.41
N LYS A 32 23.44 -0.13 5.91
CA LYS A 32 23.52 -0.49 4.49
C LYS A 32 22.29 -1.29 4.04
N GLY A 33 21.79 -2.21 4.88
CA GLY A 33 20.55 -2.94 4.63
C GLY A 33 19.32 -2.02 4.61
N ILE A 34 19.23 -1.06 5.52
CA ILE A 34 18.14 -0.07 5.56
C ILE A 34 18.23 0.88 4.36
N SER A 35 19.40 1.40 4.02
CA SER A 35 19.61 2.26 2.86
C SER A 35 19.29 1.54 1.55
N GLY A 36 19.62 0.25 1.43
CA GLY A 36 19.19 -0.58 0.29
C GLY A 36 17.67 -0.59 0.13
N ARG A 37 16.95 -0.84 1.23
CA ARG A 37 15.47 -0.86 1.26
C ARG A 37 14.83 0.51 1.04
N ILE A 38 15.50 1.60 1.43
CA ILE A 38 15.02 2.97 1.19
C ILE A 38 15.09 3.31 -0.30
N ASN A 39 16.12 2.85 -1.01
CA ASN A 39 16.25 3.08 -2.46
C ASN A 39 15.20 2.32 -3.29
N GLU A 40 14.56 1.29 -2.72
CA GLU A 40 13.45 0.55 -3.33
C GLU A 40 12.09 1.25 -3.12
N ILE A 41 12.02 2.32 -2.33
CA ILE A 41 10.79 3.08 -2.12
C ILE A 41 10.53 3.93 -3.38
N GLU A 42 9.61 3.47 -4.23
CA GLU A 42 9.16 4.20 -5.41
C GLU A 42 8.56 5.56 -4.98
N THR A 43 9.31 6.65 -5.13
CA THR A 43 8.79 8.00 -4.90
C THR A 43 7.86 8.37 -6.04
N PHE A 44 6.56 8.39 -5.77
CA PHE A 44 5.57 8.84 -6.75
C PHE A 44 5.79 10.31 -7.12
N LYS A 45 5.79 10.58 -8.41
CA LYS A 45 5.83 11.93 -8.97
C LYS A 45 4.43 12.36 -9.42
N GLU A 46 4.16 13.65 -9.35
CA GLU A 46 2.95 14.24 -9.90
C GLU A 46 2.87 14.02 -11.42
N ILE A 47 1.67 13.85 -11.95
CA ILE A 47 1.47 13.63 -13.39
C ILE A 47 1.72 14.93 -14.15
N GLU A 48 2.69 14.91 -15.05
CA GLU A 48 2.97 16.01 -15.97
C GLU A 48 2.30 15.77 -17.32
N ILE A 49 1.72 16.83 -17.90
CA ILE A 49 1.16 16.80 -19.25
C ILE A 49 2.30 17.03 -20.24
N ILE A 50 2.61 16.00 -21.03
CA ILE A 50 3.63 16.05 -22.09
C ILE A 50 2.98 16.64 -23.36
N PRO A 51 3.47 17.78 -23.88
CA PRO A 51 2.95 18.38 -25.10
C PRO A 51 3.05 17.41 -26.29
N GLY A 52 1.99 17.30 -27.10
CA GLY A 52 1.96 16.47 -28.31
C GLY A 52 1.39 15.06 -28.14
N LYS A 53 1.15 14.58 -26.91
CA LYS A 53 0.41 13.33 -26.66
C LYS A 53 -1.08 13.61 -26.48
N HIS A 54 -1.82 13.54 -27.59
CA HIS A 54 -3.28 13.69 -27.60
C HIS A 54 -3.94 12.33 -27.82
N TYR A 55 -4.86 12.00 -26.93
CA TYR A 55 -5.74 10.83 -27.03
C TYR A 55 -7.17 11.30 -26.82
N ASP A 56 -8.11 10.77 -27.58
CA ASP A 56 -9.51 11.21 -27.57
C ASP A 56 -10.44 10.17 -26.95
N GLU A 57 -10.10 9.78 -25.71
CA GLU A 57 -10.96 8.92 -24.91
C GLU A 57 -11.98 9.74 -24.12
N SER A 58 -13.19 9.17 -23.96
CA SER A 58 -14.24 9.77 -23.13
C SER A 58 -13.91 9.61 -21.65
N LEU A 59 -14.14 10.69 -20.88
CA LEU A 59 -13.99 10.70 -19.42
C LEU A 59 -15.26 10.27 -18.68
N ASP A 60 -16.32 9.89 -19.40
CA ASP A 60 -17.65 9.70 -18.80
C ASP A 60 -17.69 8.53 -17.82
N VAL A 61 -16.89 7.48 -18.07
CA VAL A 61 -16.75 6.33 -17.16
C VAL A 61 -16.15 6.74 -15.81
N ILE A 62 -15.23 7.71 -15.79
CA ILE A 62 -14.64 8.21 -14.55
C ILE A 62 -15.58 9.20 -13.86
N LYS A 63 -16.32 10.02 -14.62
CA LYS A 63 -17.30 10.94 -14.06
C LYS A 63 -18.46 10.23 -13.37
N SER A 64 -18.83 9.03 -13.84
CA SER A 64 -19.90 8.21 -13.25
C SER A 64 -19.49 7.44 -11.99
N LEU A 65 -18.21 7.50 -11.60
CA LEU A 65 -17.73 6.85 -10.38
C LEU A 65 -18.49 7.36 -9.13
N PRO A 66 -18.79 6.46 -8.18
CA PRO A 66 -19.36 6.83 -6.90
C PRO A 66 -18.35 7.61 -6.05
N ASP A 67 -18.87 8.46 -5.18
CA ASP A 67 -18.05 9.18 -4.20
C ASP A 67 -17.61 8.22 -3.07
N PHE A 68 -16.41 8.45 -2.53
CA PHE A 68 -15.85 7.71 -1.41
C PHE A 68 -15.55 8.63 -0.23
N GLU A 69 -16.23 8.37 0.89
CA GLU A 69 -16.13 9.18 2.11
C GLU A 69 -15.24 8.56 3.20
N GLY A 70 -14.51 7.47 2.90
CA GLY A 70 -13.64 6.82 3.89
C GLY A 70 -14.30 5.73 4.75
N LYS A 71 -15.34 5.05 4.24
CA LYS A 71 -15.95 3.89 4.92
C LYS A 71 -15.24 2.60 4.48
N HIS A 72 -14.60 1.89 5.41
CA HIS A 72 -13.87 0.64 5.15
C HIS A 72 -14.70 -0.41 4.41
N GLU A 73 -15.98 -0.57 4.76
CA GLU A 73 -16.89 -1.56 4.17
C GLU A 73 -17.08 -1.40 2.65
N ASN A 74 -17.01 -0.14 2.17
CA ASN A 74 -17.23 0.19 0.76
C ASN A 74 -15.92 0.41 0.01
N TYR A 75 -14.76 0.33 0.69
CA TYR A 75 -13.49 0.68 0.08
C TYR A 75 -13.11 -0.29 -1.04
N VAL A 76 -13.25 -1.60 -0.82
CA VAL A 76 -12.86 -2.62 -1.81
C VAL A 76 -13.68 -2.49 -3.10
N SER A 77 -15.01 -2.33 -2.98
CA SER A 77 -15.90 -2.18 -4.13
C SER A 77 -15.63 -0.87 -4.88
N TRP A 78 -15.43 0.23 -4.15
CA TRP A 78 -15.05 1.51 -4.72
C TRP A 78 -13.69 1.42 -5.45
N ARG A 79 -12.67 0.87 -4.80
CA ARG A 79 -11.32 0.70 -5.35
C ARG A 79 -11.35 -0.09 -6.66
N GLN A 80 -12.14 -1.16 -6.73
CA GLN A 80 -12.28 -1.96 -7.94
C GLN A 80 -12.99 -1.19 -9.06
N ALA A 81 -14.05 -0.43 -8.75
CA ALA A 81 -14.74 0.42 -9.72
C ALA A 81 -13.80 1.50 -10.30
N VAL A 82 -13.05 2.19 -9.43
CA VAL A 82 -12.07 3.21 -9.84
C VAL A 82 -10.96 2.61 -10.68
N HIS A 83 -10.39 1.47 -10.27
CA HIS A 83 -9.35 0.79 -11.04
C HIS A 83 -9.83 0.39 -12.44
N ASN A 84 -11.02 -0.21 -12.54
CA ASN A 84 -11.61 -0.60 -13.82
C ASN A 84 -11.88 0.61 -14.73
N ALA A 85 -12.38 1.72 -14.19
CA ALA A 85 -12.60 2.94 -14.94
C ALA A 85 -11.28 3.59 -15.40
N TYR A 86 -10.24 3.52 -14.57
CA TYR A 86 -8.93 4.10 -14.85
C TYR A 86 -8.11 3.27 -15.85
N LYS A 87 -8.35 1.96 -15.96
CA LYS A 87 -7.59 1.04 -16.83
C LYS A 87 -7.48 1.52 -18.28
N ILE A 88 -8.51 2.20 -18.80
CA ILE A 88 -8.52 2.78 -20.15
C ILE A 88 -7.38 3.81 -20.31
N PHE A 89 -7.01 4.52 -19.24
CA PHE A 89 -6.05 5.60 -19.23
C PHE A 89 -4.62 5.19 -18.86
N GLU A 90 -4.39 3.93 -18.46
CA GLU A 90 -3.05 3.43 -18.10
C GLU A 90 -2.06 3.50 -19.26
N ASN A 91 -2.53 3.26 -20.49
CA ASN A 91 -1.70 3.27 -21.69
C ASN A 91 -1.37 4.70 -22.19
N PHE A 92 -1.99 5.74 -21.61
CA PHE A 92 -1.89 7.12 -22.09
C PHE A 92 -1.04 7.99 -21.16
N VAL A 93 0.10 7.46 -20.72
CA VAL A 93 1.00 8.13 -19.76
C VAL A 93 1.49 9.48 -20.29
N GLY A 94 1.26 10.52 -19.49
CA GLY A 94 1.63 11.91 -19.78
C GLY A 94 0.64 12.65 -20.68
N SER A 95 -0.52 12.06 -20.99
CA SER A 95 -1.56 12.74 -21.76
C SER A 95 -2.41 13.66 -20.88
N SER A 96 -2.98 14.72 -21.48
CA SER A 96 -3.93 15.58 -20.77
C SER A 96 -5.16 14.81 -20.27
N LYS A 97 -5.59 13.78 -21.00
CA LYS A 97 -6.72 12.93 -20.58
C LYS A 97 -6.40 12.10 -19.35
N GLN A 98 -5.20 11.52 -19.26
CA GLN A 98 -4.78 10.82 -18.06
C GLN A 98 -4.75 11.76 -16.85
N TYR A 99 -4.20 12.97 -17.02
CA TYR A 99 -4.23 13.97 -15.96
C TYR A 99 -5.66 14.28 -15.50
N GLN A 100 -6.57 14.53 -16.45
CA GLN A 100 -7.99 14.78 -16.15
C GLN A 100 -8.65 13.57 -15.49
N ALA A 101 -8.36 12.36 -15.94
CA ALA A 101 -8.84 11.12 -15.34
C ALA A 101 -8.45 11.04 -13.86
N VAL A 102 -7.18 11.24 -13.53
CA VAL A 102 -6.72 11.22 -12.13
C VAL A 102 -7.30 12.37 -11.31
N ALA A 103 -7.43 13.57 -11.90
CA ALA A 103 -8.07 14.70 -11.25
C ALA A 103 -9.53 14.44 -10.89
N ILE A 104 -10.30 13.85 -11.83
CA ILE A 104 -11.70 13.48 -11.59
C ILE A 104 -11.76 12.36 -10.55
N SER A 105 -10.93 11.30 -10.66
CA SER A 105 -10.88 10.24 -9.65
C SER A 105 -10.57 10.79 -8.25
N LYS A 106 -9.60 11.70 -8.13
CA LYS A 106 -9.32 12.41 -6.86
C LYS A 106 -10.53 13.18 -6.37
N SER A 107 -11.25 13.87 -7.26
CA SER A 107 -12.43 14.64 -6.89
C SER A 107 -13.57 13.79 -6.32
N LYS A 108 -13.62 12.49 -6.61
CA LYS A 108 -14.60 11.54 -6.04
C LYS A 108 -14.27 11.10 -4.62
N ILE A 109 -13.08 11.43 -4.13
CA ILE A 109 -12.67 11.14 -2.75
C ILE A 109 -13.05 12.35 -1.91
N LYS A 110 -13.84 12.14 -0.86
CA LYS A 110 -14.48 13.19 -0.06
C LYS A 110 -14.27 12.96 1.44
N GLY A 111 -14.50 14.01 2.23
CA GLY A 111 -14.59 13.92 3.68
C GLY A 111 -13.32 13.35 4.32
N PRO A 112 -13.44 12.40 5.27
CA PRO A 112 -12.30 11.76 5.93
C PRO A 112 -11.23 11.22 4.99
N ALA A 113 -11.62 10.60 3.87
CA ALA A 113 -10.65 10.04 2.92
C ALA A 113 -9.82 11.13 2.22
N ASP A 114 -10.42 12.27 1.90
CA ASP A 114 -9.69 13.40 1.31
C ASP A 114 -8.73 14.04 2.32
N MET A 115 -9.16 14.15 3.59
CA MET A 115 -8.27 14.63 4.67
C MET A 115 -7.03 13.75 4.84
N VAL A 116 -7.16 12.43 4.68
CA VAL A 116 -6.00 11.52 4.69
C VAL A 116 -5.05 11.86 3.55
N LEU A 117 -5.55 12.03 2.32
CA LEU A 117 -4.70 12.37 1.19
C LEU A 117 -3.96 13.70 1.39
N ALA A 118 -4.66 14.71 1.90
CA ALA A 118 -4.11 16.03 2.19
C ALA A 118 -3.05 15.98 3.30
N SER A 119 -3.31 15.25 4.39
CA SER A 119 -2.40 15.15 5.55
C SER A 119 -1.05 14.54 5.17
N PHE A 120 -1.04 13.63 4.19
CA PHE A 120 0.18 12.99 3.68
C PHE A 120 0.75 13.67 2.42
N ASN A 121 0.24 14.86 2.05
CA ASN A 121 0.64 15.59 0.84
C ASN A 121 0.67 14.69 -0.41
N THR A 122 -0.39 13.88 -0.58
CA THR A 122 -0.43 12.89 -1.65
C THR A 122 -0.52 13.58 -3.01
N VAL A 123 0.51 13.38 -3.83
CA VAL A 123 0.63 13.95 -5.18
C VAL A 123 -0.50 13.49 -6.09
N LEU A 124 -0.83 14.29 -7.11
CA LEU A 124 -1.82 13.93 -8.12
C LEU A 124 -1.27 12.84 -9.05
N ASN A 125 -1.26 11.61 -8.55
CA ASN A 125 -0.85 10.41 -9.25
C ASN A 125 -1.78 9.27 -8.83
N PHE A 126 -2.32 8.54 -9.80
CA PHE A 126 -3.28 7.47 -9.53
C PHE A 126 -2.72 6.44 -8.54
N ARG A 127 -1.49 5.97 -8.76
CA ARG A 127 -0.84 4.97 -7.90
C ARG A 127 -0.58 5.52 -6.50
N ALA A 128 -0.16 6.78 -6.38
CA ALA A 128 0.07 7.42 -5.08
C ALA A 128 -1.23 7.51 -4.27
N ILE A 129 -2.31 7.92 -4.92
CA ILE A 129 -3.64 8.06 -4.30
C ILE A 129 -4.15 6.69 -3.88
N THR A 130 -4.14 5.70 -4.77
CA THR A 130 -4.62 4.34 -4.43
C THR A 130 -3.76 3.71 -3.35
N SER A 131 -2.43 3.82 -3.42
CA SER A 131 -1.53 3.27 -2.39
C SER A 131 -1.79 3.88 -1.01
N ARG A 132 -2.02 5.20 -0.94
CA ARG A 132 -2.32 5.87 0.34
C ARG A 132 -3.66 5.42 0.91
N LEU A 133 -4.68 5.28 0.06
CA LEU A 133 -5.98 4.77 0.49
C LEU A 133 -5.93 3.30 0.86
N ASP A 134 -5.18 2.48 0.12
CA ASP A 134 -4.98 1.07 0.39
C ASP A 134 -4.35 0.90 1.78
N PHE A 135 -3.37 1.72 2.13
CA PHE A 135 -2.76 1.72 3.46
C PHE A 135 -3.74 2.08 4.59
N THR A 136 -4.79 2.87 4.32
CA THR A 136 -5.67 3.40 5.38
C THR A 136 -6.99 2.65 5.50
N TYR A 137 -7.53 2.19 4.38
CA TYR A 137 -8.90 1.67 4.27
C TYR A 137 -8.97 0.20 3.84
N SER A 138 -7.84 -0.41 3.45
CA SER A 138 -7.84 -1.85 3.19
C SER A 138 -8.04 -2.63 4.47
N ASP A 139 -8.60 -3.83 4.30
CA ASP A 139 -8.68 -4.80 5.38
C ASP A 139 -7.28 -5.35 5.68
N GLU A 140 -6.68 -4.95 6.82
CA GLU A 140 -5.36 -5.43 7.25
C GLU A 140 -5.39 -6.83 7.89
N ARG A 141 -6.58 -7.41 8.12
CA ARG A 141 -6.67 -8.71 8.80
C ARG A 141 -5.92 -9.79 8.01
N PRO A 142 -5.05 -10.59 8.63
CA PRO A 142 -4.30 -11.61 7.91
C PRO A 142 -5.22 -12.71 7.35
N ILE A 143 -4.80 -13.34 6.25
CA ILE A 143 -5.61 -14.33 5.51
C ILE A 143 -6.15 -15.43 6.44
N TYR A 144 -5.29 -15.97 7.33
CA TYR A 144 -5.68 -17.04 8.26
C TYR A 144 -6.86 -16.66 9.18
N LEU A 145 -7.01 -15.37 9.51
CA LEU A 145 -8.09 -14.90 10.38
C LEU A 145 -9.42 -14.93 9.61
N ILE A 146 -9.40 -14.58 8.32
CA ILE A 146 -10.58 -14.66 7.44
C ILE A 146 -10.95 -16.13 7.18
N GLU A 147 -9.95 -17.01 7.00
CA GLU A 147 -10.17 -18.46 6.89
C GLU A 147 -10.79 -19.05 8.15
N GLN A 148 -10.34 -18.62 9.33
CA GLN A 148 -10.91 -19.01 10.60
C GLN A 148 -12.36 -18.52 10.74
N GLU A 149 -12.64 -17.27 10.39
CA GLU A 149 -14.01 -16.73 10.39
C GLU A 149 -14.93 -17.52 9.44
N LEU A 150 -14.44 -17.92 8.27
CA LEU A 150 -15.19 -18.75 7.33
C LEU A 150 -15.43 -20.17 7.88
N SER A 151 -14.41 -20.77 8.47
CA SER A 151 -14.47 -22.14 9.04
C SER A 151 -15.43 -22.24 10.24
N THR A 152 -15.54 -21.16 11.00
CA THR A 152 -16.42 -21.03 12.17
C THR A 152 -17.81 -20.50 11.83
N LEU A 153 -18.02 -20.00 10.59
CA LEU A 153 -19.32 -19.53 10.15
C LEU A 153 -20.34 -20.68 10.19
N ARG A 154 -21.49 -20.42 10.80
CA ARG A 154 -22.63 -21.35 10.91
C ARG A 154 -23.89 -20.58 10.61
N GLN A 155 -24.83 -21.22 9.92
CA GLN A 155 -26.11 -20.58 9.58
C GLN A 155 -26.90 -20.15 10.81
N GLY A 156 -26.91 -20.95 11.89
CA GLY A 156 -27.61 -20.59 13.13
C GLY A 156 -29.05 -20.14 12.88
N ASN A 157 -29.37 -18.90 13.30
CA ASN A 157 -30.70 -18.29 13.19
C ASN A 157 -30.88 -17.34 11.99
N ILE A 158 -29.90 -17.20 11.10
CA ILE A 158 -30.04 -16.34 9.91
C ILE A 158 -30.68 -17.10 8.74
N LYS A 159 -31.32 -16.35 7.82
CA LYS A 159 -31.96 -16.94 6.64
C LYS A 159 -30.89 -17.55 5.72
N LEU A 160 -31.25 -18.61 5.01
CA LEU A 160 -30.34 -19.34 4.13
C LEU A 160 -29.63 -18.42 3.11
N LEU A 161 -30.37 -17.51 2.47
CA LEU A 161 -29.81 -16.55 1.52
C LEU A 161 -28.76 -15.64 2.18
N GLN A 162 -29.07 -15.10 3.37
CA GLN A 162 -28.14 -14.24 4.10
C GLN A 162 -26.87 -14.98 4.53
N TYR A 163 -26.99 -16.27 4.84
CA TYR A 163 -25.83 -17.11 5.13
C TYR A 163 -24.94 -17.30 3.88
N TYR A 164 -25.54 -17.55 2.71
CA TYR A 164 -24.79 -17.64 1.46
C TYR A 164 -24.12 -16.30 1.11
N ASP A 165 -24.81 -15.17 1.26
CA ASP A 165 -24.24 -13.85 1.03
C ASP A 165 -23.00 -13.61 1.90
N GLU A 166 -23.03 -14.02 3.18
CA GLU A 166 -21.88 -13.91 4.08
C GLU A 166 -20.73 -14.84 3.70
N VAL A 167 -21.01 -16.07 3.29
CA VAL A 167 -20.00 -17.01 2.77
C VAL A 167 -19.32 -16.41 1.53
N GLU A 168 -20.11 -15.93 0.57
CA GLU A 168 -19.60 -15.35 -0.68
C GLU A 168 -18.78 -14.09 -0.44
N ARG A 169 -19.21 -13.23 0.49
CA ARG A 169 -18.44 -12.04 0.91
C ARG A 169 -17.07 -12.43 1.47
N LYS A 170 -17.00 -13.43 2.34
CA LYS A 170 -15.72 -13.90 2.93
C LYS A 170 -14.81 -14.55 1.88
N LEU A 171 -15.37 -15.36 0.97
CA LEU A 171 -14.61 -15.96 -0.14
C LEU A 171 -14.06 -14.89 -1.10
N THR A 172 -14.84 -13.84 -1.36
CA THR A 172 -14.42 -12.71 -2.19
C THR A 172 -13.29 -11.93 -1.51
N LEU A 173 -13.37 -11.71 -0.20
CA LEU A 173 -12.28 -11.09 0.58
C LEU A 173 -10.98 -11.92 0.50
N LEU A 174 -11.06 -13.24 0.64
CA LEU A 174 -9.90 -14.14 0.48
C LEU A 174 -9.31 -14.07 -0.93
N THR A 175 -10.16 -14.06 -1.95
CA THR A 175 -9.74 -13.94 -3.35
C THR A 175 -9.02 -12.62 -3.60
N ASN A 176 -9.60 -11.51 -3.15
CA ASN A 176 -9.02 -10.17 -3.31
C ASN A 176 -7.69 -10.01 -2.55
N LYS A 177 -7.57 -10.62 -1.37
CA LYS A 177 -6.30 -10.64 -0.62
C LYS A 177 -5.22 -11.46 -1.30
N THR A 178 -5.60 -12.61 -1.87
CA THR A 178 -4.68 -13.44 -2.66
C THR A 178 -4.14 -12.63 -3.84
N ILE A 179 -5.02 -12.02 -4.65
CA ILE A 179 -4.63 -11.19 -5.81
C ILE A 179 -3.72 -10.03 -5.36
N THR A 180 -4.10 -9.27 -4.33
CA THR A 180 -3.33 -8.12 -3.86
C THR A 180 -1.94 -8.52 -3.33
N THR A 181 -1.83 -9.67 -2.67
CA THR A 181 -0.54 -10.21 -2.19
C THR A 181 0.38 -10.63 -3.35
N TYR A 182 -0.19 -11.19 -4.42
CA TYR A 182 0.58 -11.58 -5.61
C TYR A 182 0.95 -10.39 -6.52
N ASP A 183 0.09 -9.37 -6.65
CA ASP A 183 0.37 -8.16 -7.44
C ASP A 183 1.47 -7.28 -6.81
N SER A 184 1.58 -7.29 -5.47
CA SER A 184 2.72 -6.65 -4.78
C SER A 184 4.07 -7.33 -5.02
N ILE A 185 4.09 -8.57 -5.54
CA ILE A 185 5.32 -9.33 -5.82
C ILE A 185 5.71 -9.22 -7.31
N SER A 186 4.78 -8.83 -8.19
CA SER A 186 4.97 -8.84 -9.64
C SER A 186 5.24 -7.48 -10.29
N SER A 187 5.39 -6.41 -9.51
CA SER A 187 5.87 -5.11 -10.02
C SER A 187 7.40 -5.01 -9.90
N PRO A 188 8.15 -5.03 -11.03
CA PRO A 188 9.60 -4.76 -11.04
C PRO A 188 9.93 -3.28 -10.85
#